data_AF-A0A661VVN8-F1
#
_entry.id   AF-A0A661VVN8-F1
#
_cell.length_a   1.000
_cell.length_b   1.000
_cell.length_c   1.000
_cell.angle_alpha   90.00
_cell.angle_beta   90.00
_cell.angle_gamma   90.00
#
_symmetry.space_group_name_H-M   'P 1'
#
loop_
_entity.id
_entity.type
_entity.pdbx_description
1 polymer ?
#
loop_
_entity_poly.entity_id
_entity_poly.type
_entity_poly.pdbx_seq_one_letter_code
_entity_poly.pdbx_strand_id
1 'polypeptide(L)'
;MTARLVNAYTSEIMDSVTASGSEQGTTGFSVDLGRILSLTQPQGGDVCAGGLRTDKPYYSPNETVRIGYKNPGPPKWFGIEIYRNGGPFLRWLDWQFVPTGGCGIWFWDQRDAANIQMGPGIYTAKLWDGTSYIATINFQIRPGSGPIAPLIDEITVGSDRFDETIVGKAINRTLNQLVARLIDGIVAVAPQLSSSMAARAESPATPAVTLEGQVAALLPDGRVVINIGTNAGVRKGDFFQVLDTENVITDPTTGKILSYDVRGVKGEIVIVEVRDRVAYGVKTSNFAPIVGDIVRPSG
;
A
#
# COMPACT_ATOMS: atom_id res chain seq x y z
N MET A 1 9.32 -7.05 0.35
CA MET A 1 10.26 -5.99 -0.08
C MET A 1 10.03 -4.77 0.80
N THR A 2 11.06 -4.10 1.31
CA THR A 2 10.91 -2.89 2.14
C THR A 2 11.35 -1.65 1.38
N ALA A 3 10.44 -0.70 1.18
CA ALA A 3 10.75 0.61 0.64
C ALA A 3 10.76 1.65 1.77
N ARG A 4 11.45 2.77 1.61
CA ARG A 4 11.49 3.85 2.61
C ARG A 4 10.83 5.09 2.04
N LEU A 5 9.90 5.68 2.78
CA LEU A 5 9.37 7.01 2.46
C LEU A 5 10.39 8.05 2.91
N VAL A 6 10.69 9.01 2.04
CA VAL A 6 11.66 10.08 2.30
C VAL A 6 10.99 11.42 2.04
N ASN A 7 11.19 12.39 2.93
CA ASN A 7 10.68 13.74 2.76
C ASN A 7 11.42 14.41 1.60
N ALA A 8 10.73 14.82 0.55
CA ALA A 8 11.37 15.43 -0.62
C ALA A 8 12.03 16.79 -0.33
N TYR A 9 11.65 17.48 0.76
CA TYR A 9 12.16 18.80 1.11
C TYR A 9 13.29 18.75 2.15
N THR A 10 13.27 17.77 3.05
CA THR A 10 14.26 17.65 4.14
C THR A 10 15.19 16.45 3.99
N SER A 11 14.94 15.56 3.02
CA SER A 11 15.66 14.29 2.81
C SER A 11 15.68 13.35 4.01
N GLU A 12 14.80 13.57 4.99
CA GLU A 12 14.68 12.73 6.17
C GLU A 12 13.90 11.45 5.83
N ILE A 13 14.34 10.31 6.36
CA ILE A 13 13.67 9.02 6.20
C ILE A 13 12.46 9.00 7.14
N MET A 14 11.26 9.03 6.57
CA MET A 14 10.00 9.26 7.28
C MET A 14 9.31 7.97 7.72
N ASP A 15 9.38 6.91 6.90
CA ASP A 15 8.78 5.62 7.23
C ASP A 15 9.34 4.46 6.38
N SER A 16 8.97 3.22 6.71
CA SER A 16 9.25 2.03 5.91
C SER A 16 7.95 1.37 5.45
N VAL A 17 7.77 1.28 4.13
CA VAL A 17 6.68 0.54 3.49
C VAL A 17 7.09 -0.91 3.37
N THR A 18 6.30 -1.80 3.94
CA THR A 18 6.45 -3.25 3.77
C THR A 18 5.49 -3.75 2.69
N ALA A 19 6.05 -4.28 1.62
CA ALA A 19 5.33 -5.07 0.62
C ALA A 19 5.46 -6.55 0.96
N SER A 20 4.33 -7.20 1.25
CA SER A 20 4.24 -8.65 1.40
C SER A 20 3.46 -9.24 0.22
N GLY A 21 4.07 -10.20 -0.47
CA GLY A 21 3.36 -11.01 -1.46
C GLY A 21 2.88 -12.29 -0.82
N SER A 22 1.62 -12.67 -1.04
CA SER A 22 1.14 -14.03 -0.83
C SER A 22 1.05 -14.76 -2.19
N GLU A 23 1.13 -16.08 -2.17
CA GLU A 23 1.25 -16.96 -3.35
C GLU A 23 0.02 -16.93 -4.31
N GLN A 24 -1.01 -16.12 -4.03
CA GLN A 24 -2.25 -16.03 -4.80
C GLN A 24 -2.38 -14.77 -5.68
N GLY A 25 -1.26 -14.10 -6.01
CA GLY A 25 -1.24 -13.04 -7.02
C GLY A 25 -1.78 -11.68 -6.56
N THR A 26 -2.00 -11.48 -5.26
CA THR A 26 -2.34 -10.17 -4.68
C THR A 26 -1.07 -9.53 -4.12
N THR A 27 -0.56 -8.51 -4.81
CA THR A 27 0.47 -7.61 -4.25
C THR A 27 -0.21 -6.47 -3.52
N GLY A 28 -0.38 -6.62 -2.21
CA GLY A 28 -0.77 -5.51 -1.34
C GLY A 28 0.47 -4.73 -0.88
N PHE A 29 0.37 -3.40 -0.85
CA PHE A 29 1.28 -2.59 -0.05
C PHE A 29 0.47 -1.96 1.07
N SER A 30 0.95 -2.09 2.31
CA SER A 30 0.34 -1.47 3.48
C SER A 30 1.16 -0.23 3.84
N VAL A 31 0.46 0.89 4.03
CA VAL A 31 1.05 2.16 4.46
C VAL A 31 0.31 2.57 5.72
N ASP A 32 1.04 2.69 6.81
CA ASP A 32 0.51 3.21 8.07
C ASP A 32 0.24 4.71 7.94
N LEU A 33 -0.99 5.05 7.56
CA LEU A 33 -1.44 6.44 7.48
C LEU A 33 -1.53 7.11 8.85
N GLY A 34 -1.41 6.38 9.97
CA GLY A 34 -1.43 6.94 11.33
C GLY A 34 -0.24 7.87 11.59
N ARG A 35 0.96 7.55 11.09
CA ARG A 35 2.12 8.45 11.17
C ARG A 35 2.07 9.58 10.12
N ILE A 36 1.47 9.33 8.96
CA ILE A 36 1.25 10.38 7.94
C ILE A 36 0.24 11.43 8.44
N LEU A 37 -0.78 11.01 9.20
CA LEU A 37 -1.72 11.92 9.86
C LEU A 37 -1.11 12.62 11.07
N SER A 38 -0.13 12.00 11.75
CA SER A 38 0.68 12.68 12.78
C SER A 38 1.49 13.85 12.20
N LEU A 39 1.85 13.82 10.91
CA LEU A 39 2.48 14.95 10.20
C LEU A 39 1.50 16.07 9.83
N THR A 40 0.19 15.81 9.89
CA THR A 40 -0.82 16.87 9.73
C THR A 40 -1.10 17.58 11.03
N GLN A 41 -0.76 16.99 12.18
CA GLN A 41 -0.94 17.66 13.46
C GLN A 41 -0.07 18.92 13.50
N PRO A 42 -0.67 20.11 13.71
CA PRO A 42 0.09 21.33 13.81
C PRO A 42 1.07 21.21 14.98
N GLN A 43 2.34 21.55 14.73
CA GLN A 43 3.29 21.73 15.82
C GLN A 43 2.68 22.75 16.79
N GLY A 44 2.61 22.40 18.08
CA GLY A 44 1.95 23.20 19.09
C GLY A 44 2.50 24.62 19.09
N GLY A 45 1.64 25.59 18.83
CA GLY A 45 2.00 27.01 18.86
C GLY A 45 2.22 27.50 20.29
N ASP A 46 2.90 28.64 20.43
CA ASP A 46 3.03 29.30 21.72
C ASP A 46 1.67 29.83 22.21
N VAL A 47 1.15 29.21 23.27
CA VAL A 47 -0.10 29.62 23.92
C VAL A 47 0.00 30.98 24.62
N CYS A 48 1.21 31.46 24.86
CA CYS A 48 1.49 32.74 25.50
C CYS A 48 1.73 33.88 24.48
N ALA A 49 1.50 33.64 23.19
CA ALA A 49 1.63 34.66 22.14
C ALA A 49 0.57 35.78 22.20
N GLY A 50 -0.43 35.67 23.09
CA GLY A 50 -1.40 36.75 23.38
C GLY A 50 -2.85 36.28 23.38
N GLY A 51 -3.69 36.83 24.26
CA GLY A 51 -5.08 36.40 24.41
C GLY A 51 -5.22 34.98 24.93
N LEU A 52 -6.44 34.42 24.90
CA LEU A 52 -6.71 33.02 25.24
C LEU A 52 -6.49 32.15 24.00
N ARG A 53 -5.68 31.10 24.11
CA ARG A 53 -5.33 30.23 22.98
C ARG A 53 -5.07 28.79 23.42
N THR A 54 -5.26 27.87 22.49
CA THR A 54 -4.71 26.52 22.54
C THR A 54 -3.43 26.43 21.73
N ASP A 55 -2.56 25.46 22.04
CA ASP A 55 -1.36 25.21 21.24
C ASP A 55 -1.73 24.61 19.88
N LYS A 56 -2.85 23.86 19.81
CA LYS A 56 -3.37 23.29 18.58
C LYS A 56 -4.84 23.66 18.32
N PRO A 57 -5.25 23.81 17.04
CA PRO A 57 -6.66 23.92 16.66
C PRO A 57 -7.45 22.62 16.83
N TYR A 58 -6.78 21.47 16.87
CA TYR A 58 -7.41 20.17 17.09
C TYR A 58 -6.49 19.17 17.79
N TYR A 59 -7.10 18.19 18.46
CA TYR A 59 -6.46 17.19 19.30
C TYR A 59 -7.01 15.80 19.03
N SER A 60 -6.19 14.78 19.26
CA SER A 60 -6.63 13.38 19.27
C SER A 60 -7.34 13.05 20.60
N PRO A 61 -8.18 12.00 20.66
CA PRO A 61 -8.79 11.54 21.90
C PRO A 61 -7.70 11.14 22.90
N ASN A 62 -7.90 11.47 24.17
CA ASN A 62 -6.94 11.29 25.25
C ASN A 62 -5.66 12.14 25.14
N GLU A 63 -5.53 13.01 24.13
CA GLU A 63 -4.44 13.99 24.06
C GLU A 63 -4.73 15.15 25.02
N THR A 64 -3.76 15.50 25.86
CA THR A 64 -3.93 16.64 26.76
C THR A 64 -4.00 17.95 25.98
N VAL A 65 -5.08 18.69 26.19
CA VAL A 65 -5.28 20.02 25.62
C VAL A 65 -4.53 21.03 26.46
N ARG A 66 -3.58 21.77 25.86
CA ARG A 66 -2.84 22.85 26.51
C ARG A 66 -3.47 24.18 26.17
N ILE A 67 -3.89 24.92 27.18
CA ILE A 67 -4.57 26.20 27.03
C ILE A 67 -3.75 27.26 27.75
N GLY A 68 -3.52 28.41 27.12
CA GLY A 68 -2.80 29.52 27.73
C GLY A 68 -3.51 30.85 27.57
N TYR A 69 -3.26 31.74 28.52
CA TYR A 69 -3.74 33.12 28.50
C TYR A 69 -2.64 34.07 28.94
N LYS A 70 -2.26 35.01 28.06
CA LYS A 70 -1.38 36.12 28.43
C LYS A 70 -2.21 37.27 29.00
N ASN A 71 -1.98 37.64 30.25
CA ASN A 71 -2.70 38.71 30.93
C ASN A 71 -2.16 40.10 30.51
N PRO A 72 -2.92 40.91 29.75
CA PRO A 72 -2.50 42.26 29.38
C PRO A 72 -2.82 43.29 30.47
N GLY A 73 -3.61 42.92 31.49
CA GLY A 73 -4.14 43.82 32.50
C GLY A 73 -3.47 43.67 33.87
N PRO A 74 -4.11 44.19 34.94
CA PRO A 74 -3.64 44.07 36.31
C PRO A 74 -3.49 42.59 36.73
N PRO A 75 -2.62 42.28 37.72
CA PRO A 75 -2.49 40.93 38.25
C PRO A 75 -3.81 40.45 38.84
N LYS A 76 -4.28 39.26 38.43
CA LYS A 76 -5.55 38.70 38.90
C LYS A 76 -5.50 37.16 38.88
N TRP A 77 -6.43 36.56 39.59
CA TRP A 77 -6.74 35.13 39.47
C TRP A 77 -7.63 34.90 38.25
N PHE A 78 -7.28 33.88 37.47
CA PHE A 78 -8.06 33.41 36.33
C PHE A 78 -8.30 31.92 36.45
N GLY A 79 -9.38 31.44 35.86
CA GLY A 79 -9.58 30.01 35.66
C GLY A 79 -10.32 29.72 34.37
N ILE A 80 -10.31 28.44 34.00
CA ILE A 80 -10.86 27.98 32.74
C ILE A 80 -11.99 26.99 32.98
N GLU A 81 -13.09 27.26 32.30
CA GLU A 81 -14.21 26.35 32.18
C GLU A 81 -14.28 25.77 30.79
N ILE A 82 -14.51 24.46 30.73
CA ILE A 82 -14.67 23.70 29.51
C ILE A 82 -16.15 23.36 29.33
N TYR A 83 -16.64 23.61 28.12
CA TYR A 83 -18.00 23.31 27.68
C TYR A 83 -17.94 22.46 26.41
N ARG A 84 -18.99 21.67 26.17
CA ARG A 84 -19.30 21.26 24.80
C ARG A 84 -19.80 22.50 24.05
N ASN A 85 -19.39 22.71 22.81
CA ASN A 85 -19.79 23.91 22.07
C ASN A 85 -21.33 24.01 21.97
N GLY A 86 -21.91 25.12 22.44
CA GLY A 86 -23.36 25.31 22.53
C GLY A 86 -24.09 24.37 23.51
N GLY A 87 -23.35 23.63 24.32
CA GLY A 87 -23.86 22.58 25.22
C GLY A 87 -23.53 22.84 26.69
N PRO A 88 -23.64 21.80 27.54
CA PRO A 88 -23.46 21.94 28.97
C PRO A 88 -21.99 22.19 29.35
N PHE A 89 -21.83 22.75 30.55
CA PHE A 89 -20.56 22.76 31.26
C PHE A 89 -20.05 21.34 31.46
N LEU A 90 -18.75 21.14 31.27
CA LEU A 90 -18.09 19.84 31.41
C LEU A 90 -17.15 19.82 32.61
N ARG A 91 -16.24 20.80 32.71
CA ARG A 91 -15.19 20.79 33.73
C ARG A 91 -14.61 22.17 34.01
N TRP A 92 -14.30 22.42 35.27
CA TRP A 92 -13.44 23.51 35.73
C TRP A 92 -12.01 22.98 35.88
N LEU A 93 -11.01 23.69 35.34
CA LEU A 93 -9.62 23.24 35.37
C LEU A 93 -8.92 23.57 36.69
N ASP A 94 -8.64 24.85 36.95
CA ASP A 94 -8.22 25.36 38.25
C ASP A 94 -8.13 26.90 38.23
N TRP A 95 -7.96 27.49 39.40
CA TRP A 95 -7.53 28.88 39.58
C TRP A 95 -6.01 29.02 39.44
N GLN A 96 -5.58 30.05 38.71
CA GLN A 96 -4.18 30.44 38.61
C GLN A 96 -4.03 31.96 38.70
N PHE A 97 -3.11 32.41 39.55
CA PHE A 97 -2.73 33.82 39.61
C PHE A 97 -1.79 34.15 38.45
N VAL A 98 -2.15 35.15 37.64
CA VAL A 98 -1.36 35.55 36.48
C VAL A 98 -0.97 37.02 36.62
N PRO A 99 0.33 37.34 36.78
CA PRO A 99 0.79 38.72 36.90
C PRO A 99 0.60 39.48 35.58
N THR A 100 0.68 40.82 35.62
CA THR A 100 0.66 41.65 34.42
C THR A 100 1.76 41.24 33.45
N GLY A 101 1.41 40.98 32.19
CA GLY A 101 2.30 40.46 31.16
C GLY A 101 2.64 38.97 31.29
N GLY A 102 2.25 38.31 32.38
CA GLY A 102 2.44 36.88 32.61
C GLY A 102 1.49 36.01 31.80
N CYS A 103 1.75 34.70 31.81
CA CYS A 103 0.96 33.71 31.11
C CYS A 103 0.48 32.61 32.06
N GLY A 104 -0.84 32.45 32.17
CA GLY A 104 -1.45 31.29 32.81
C GLY A 104 -1.53 30.14 31.82
N ILE A 105 -1.31 28.91 32.30
CA ILE A 105 -1.33 27.69 31.49
C ILE A 105 -2.13 26.63 32.23
N TRP A 106 -3.12 26.08 31.55
CA TRP A 106 -3.98 25.01 32.04
C TRP A 106 -3.91 23.81 31.09
N PHE A 107 -4.19 22.64 31.66
CA PHE A 107 -4.20 21.38 30.94
C PHE A 107 -5.54 20.70 31.16
N TRP A 108 -6.11 20.18 30.07
CA TRP A 108 -7.32 19.38 30.13
C TRP A 108 -7.09 18.02 29.49
N ASP A 109 -7.36 16.97 30.26
CA ASP A 109 -7.22 15.56 29.87
C ASP A 109 -8.43 15.03 29.08
N GLN A 110 -9.30 15.93 28.62
CA GLN A 110 -10.54 15.61 27.91
C GLN A 110 -11.56 14.83 28.75
N ARG A 111 -11.52 14.94 30.08
CA ARG A 111 -12.53 14.34 30.97
C ARG A 111 -13.47 15.39 31.54
N ASP A 112 -14.72 15.03 31.76
CA ASP A 112 -15.66 15.90 32.49
C ASP A 112 -15.41 15.85 34.01
N ALA A 113 -16.26 16.55 34.78
CA ALA A 113 -16.21 16.57 36.25
C ALA A 113 -16.52 15.21 36.91
N ALA A 114 -17.21 14.30 36.20
CA ALA A 114 -17.45 12.92 36.63
C ALA A 114 -16.33 11.97 36.19
N ASN A 115 -15.24 12.51 35.64
CA ASN A 115 -14.08 11.78 35.12
C ASN A 115 -14.36 10.89 33.90
N ILE A 116 -15.49 11.13 33.21
CA ILE A 116 -15.87 10.43 31.99
C ILE A 116 -15.10 11.01 30.81
N GLN A 117 -14.59 10.13 29.94
CA GLN A 117 -13.85 10.53 28.75
C GLN A 117 -14.79 11.19 27.73
N MET A 118 -14.44 12.39 27.28
CA MET A 118 -15.17 13.09 26.23
C MET A 118 -14.82 12.54 24.85
N GLY A 119 -15.85 12.35 24.02
CA GLY A 119 -15.71 11.86 22.65
C GLY A 119 -15.34 12.96 21.64
N PRO A 120 -15.21 12.61 20.35
CA PRO A 120 -14.96 13.59 19.29
C PRO A 120 -16.04 14.69 19.23
N GLY A 121 -15.63 15.92 18.94
CA GLY A 121 -16.53 17.06 18.89
C GLY A 121 -15.82 18.40 18.99
N ILE A 122 -16.62 19.48 18.96
CA ILE A 122 -16.12 20.85 19.18
C ILE A 122 -16.37 21.21 20.64
N TYR A 123 -15.32 21.72 21.27
CA TYR A 123 -15.30 22.12 22.67
C TYR A 123 -14.94 23.59 22.77
N THR A 124 -15.40 24.21 23.85
CA THR A 124 -15.24 25.63 24.11
C THR A 124 -14.57 25.81 25.46
N ALA A 125 -13.43 26.50 25.49
CA ALA A 125 -12.82 26.97 26.73
C ALA A 125 -13.17 28.44 26.95
N LYS A 126 -13.72 28.75 28.12
CA LYS A 126 -14.06 30.11 28.54
C LYS A 126 -13.15 30.52 29.69
N LEU A 127 -12.55 31.70 29.57
CA LEU A 127 -11.71 32.27 30.61
C LEU A 127 -12.56 33.10 31.56
N TRP A 128 -12.54 32.72 32.83
CA TRP A 128 -13.23 33.38 33.93
C TRP A 128 -12.23 34.17 34.77
N ASP A 129 -12.54 35.42 35.08
CA ASP A 129 -11.66 36.31 35.86
C ASP A 129 -12.11 36.47 37.33
N GLY A 130 -13.10 35.68 37.78
CA GLY A 130 -13.73 35.83 39.09
C GLY A 130 -15.04 36.62 39.07
N THR A 131 -15.30 37.36 37.99
CA THR A 131 -16.46 38.25 37.87
C THR A 131 -17.22 38.07 36.56
N SER A 132 -16.53 37.87 35.44
CA SER A 132 -17.14 37.65 34.13
C SER A 132 -16.26 36.79 33.22
N TYR A 133 -16.85 36.29 32.12
CA TYR A 133 -16.09 35.64 31.07
C TYR A 133 -15.46 36.70 30.17
N ILE A 134 -14.13 36.72 30.10
CA ILE A 134 -13.39 37.77 29.40
C ILE A 134 -12.79 37.31 28.07
N ALA A 135 -12.72 36.00 27.84
CA ALA A 135 -12.27 35.42 26.58
C ALA A 135 -12.88 34.03 26.36
N THR A 136 -12.97 33.60 25.10
CA THR A 136 -13.49 32.28 24.73
C THR A 136 -12.77 31.78 23.49
N ILE A 137 -12.46 30.49 23.47
CA ILE A 137 -11.89 29.81 22.30
C ILE A 137 -12.61 28.50 22.03
N ASN A 138 -12.66 28.12 20.76
CA ASN A 138 -13.15 26.83 20.32
C ASN A 138 -11.98 25.99 19.80
N PHE A 139 -12.00 24.71 20.11
CA PHE A 139 -11.05 23.73 19.60
C PHE A 139 -11.76 22.40 19.37
N GLN A 140 -11.15 21.50 18.61
CA GLN A 140 -11.78 20.25 18.21
C GLN A 140 -11.04 19.04 18.78
N ILE A 141 -11.77 18.11 19.38
CA ILE A 141 -11.28 16.74 19.53
C ILE A 141 -11.71 16.00 18.28
N ARG A 142 -10.74 15.61 17.45
CA ARG A 142 -11.01 14.78 16.29
C ARG A 142 -11.05 13.32 16.72
N PRO A 143 -11.80 12.47 16.01
CA PRO A 143 -11.64 11.03 16.16
C PRO A 143 -10.16 10.70 15.95
N GLY A 144 -9.56 10.10 16.97
CA GLY A 144 -8.23 9.52 16.86
C GLY A 144 -8.40 8.15 16.28
N SER A 145 -7.43 7.75 15.49
CA SER A 145 -7.15 6.36 15.13
C SER A 145 -6.76 5.58 16.40
N GLY A 146 -7.73 5.32 17.28
CA GLY A 146 -7.64 4.48 18.49
C GLY A 146 -8.73 3.41 18.49
N PRO A 147 -8.60 2.32 19.27
CA PRO A 147 -8.93 0.94 18.88
C PRO A 147 -10.44 0.57 18.87
N ILE A 148 -11.35 1.54 18.91
CA ILE A 148 -12.80 1.28 19.01
C ILE A 148 -13.61 2.39 18.30
N ALA A 149 -13.43 2.44 16.98
CA ALA A 149 -14.43 2.85 16.01
C ALA A 149 -14.15 1.98 14.76
N PRO A 150 -15.17 1.55 14.00
CA PRO A 150 -14.90 0.79 12.77
C PRO A 150 -14.00 1.67 11.94
N LEU A 151 -12.79 1.17 11.67
CA LEU A 151 -11.81 1.92 10.94
C LEU A 151 -12.49 2.40 9.65
N ILE A 152 -12.15 3.60 9.19
CA ILE A 152 -11.91 3.68 7.75
C ILE A 152 -10.65 2.81 7.59
N ASP A 153 -10.88 1.50 7.55
CA ASP A 153 -9.88 0.45 7.47
C ASP A 153 -9.01 0.86 6.32
N GLU A 154 -7.69 0.77 6.53
CA GLU A 154 -6.71 0.50 5.50
C GLU A 154 -7.35 0.41 4.11
N ILE A 155 -7.25 1.49 3.33
CA ILE A 155 -7.75 1.45 1.96
C ILE A 155 -6.74 0.62 1.18
N THR A 156 -6.92 -0.70 1.25
CA THR A 156 -6.20 -1.65 0.42
C THR A 156 -6.70 -1.46 -1.00
N VAL A 157 -5.89 -0.79 -1.81
CA VAL A 157 -6.15 -0.63 -3.24
C VAL A 157 -6.29 -2.01 -3.86
N GLY A 158 -7.42 -2.27 -4.51
CA GLY A 158 -7.79 -3.59 -5.05
C GLY A 158 -8.65 -4.46 -4.13
N SER A 159 -9.17 -3.92 -3.02
CA SER A 159 -10.20 -4.59 -2.21
C SER A 159 -11.62 -4.12 -2.57
N ASP A 160 -12.62 -4.97 -2.32
CA ASP A 160 -14.03 -4.65 -2.59
C ASP A 160 -14.49 -3.34 -1.91
N ARG A 161 -13.98 -3.05 -0.71
CA ARG A 161 -14.29 -1.81 0.01
C ARG A 161 -13.68 -0.57 -0.65
N PHE A 162 -12.50 -0.67 -1.25
CA PHE A 162 -11.89 0.43 -2.00
C PHE A 162 -12.70 0.76 -3.25
N ASP A 163 -13.19 -0.27 -3.95
CA ASP A 163 -13.98 -0.13 -5.18
C ASP A 163 -15.31 0.59 -4.97
N GLU A 164 -15.82 0.60 -3.73
CA GLU A 164 -17.04 1.34 -3.38
C GLU A 164 -16.80 2.84 -3.14
N THR A 165 -15.55 3.27 -2.95
CA THR A 165 -15.19 4.67 -2.71
C THR A 165 -15.33 5.54 -3.97
N ILE A 166 -15.39 6.86 -3.79
CA ILE A 166 -15.43 7.82 -4.92
C ILE A 166 -14.19 7.66 -5.81
N VAL A 167 -13.02 7.45 -5.19
CA VAL A 167 -11.73 7.30 -5.87
C VAL A 167 -11.65 5.95 -6.59
N GLY A 168 -12.03 4.84 -5.93
CA GLY A 168 -12.06 3.50 -6.54
C GLY A 168 -13.02 3.44 -7.73
N LYS A 169 -14.24 3.98 -7.58
CA LYS A 169 -15.21 4.09 -8.69
C LYS A 169 -14.67 4.91 -9.86
N ALA A 170 -13.93 5.99 -9.60
CA ALA A 170 -13.33 6.80 -10.65
C ALA A 170 -12.23 6.03 -11.41
N ILE A 171 -11.34 5.35 -10.69
CA ILE A 171 -10.26 4.53 -11.27
C ILE A 171 -10.84 3.38 -12.09
N ASN A 172 -11.82 2.65 -11.57
CA ASN A 172 -12.47 1.54 -12.29
C ASN A 172 -13.18 2.01 -13.56
N ARG A 173 -13.81 3.20 -13.55
CA ARG A 173 -14.36 3.79 -14.78
C ARG A 173 -13.28 4.08 -15.81
N THR A 174 -12.14 4.61 -15.39
CA THR A 174 -11.01 4.89 -16.30
C THR A 174 -10.41 3.60 -16.86
N LEU A 175 -10.26 2.56 -16.04
CA LEU A 175 -9.80 1.25 -16.49
C LEU A 175 -10.75 0.61 -17.49
N ASN A 176 -12.06 0.65 -17.23
CA ASN A 176 -13.07 0.13 -18.16
C ASN A 176 -13.07 0.90 -19.49
N GLN A 177 -12.88 2.23 -19.46
CA GLN A 177 -12.73 3.03 -20.67
C GLN A 177 -11.46 2.68 -21.46
N LEU A 178 -10.36 2.40 -20.77
CA LEU A 178 -9.10 1.96 -21.40
C LEU A 178 -9.26 0.58 -22.04
N VAL A 179 -9.88 -0.37 -21.33
CA VAL A 179 -10.15 -1.73 -21.84
C VAL A 179 -11.06 -1.69 -23.05
N ALA A 180 -12.14 -0.88 -23.03
CA ALA A 180 -13.02 -0.71 -24.18
C ALA A 180 -12.25 -0.21 -25.42
N ARG A 181 -11.38 0.79 -25.25
CA ARG A 181 -10.54 1.30 -26.33
C ARG A 181 -9.52 0.27 -26.85
N LEU A 182 -8.98 -0.56 -25.96
CA LEU A 182 -8.09 -1.67 -26.34
C LEU A 182 -8.83 -2.74 -27.14
N ILE A 183 -10.04 -3.13 -26.71
CA ILE A 183 -10.89 -4.08 -27.43
C ILE A 183 -11.24 -3.52 -28.82
N ASP A 184 -11.68 -2.27 -28.91
CA ASP A 184 -12.00 -1.63 -30.18
C ASP A 184 -10.77 -1.56 -31.10
N GLY A 185 -9.60 -1.25 -30.54
CA GLY A 185 -8.33 -1.26 -31.27
C GLY A 185 -7.96 -2.66 -31.79
N ILE A 186 -8.11 -3.70 -30.97
CA ILE A 186 -7.84 -5.08 -31.37
C ILE A 186 -8.83 -5.54 -32.44
N VAL A 187 -10.12 -5.23 -32.30
CA VAL A 187 -11.15 -5.54 -33.30
C VAL A 187 -10.88 -4.80 -34.61
N ALA A 188 -10.39 -3.56 -34.56
CA ALA A 188 -10.01 -2.80 -35.75
C ALA A 188 -8.77 -3.37 -36.46
N VAL A 189 -7.84 -3.97 -35.71
CA VAL A 189 -6.62 -4.60 -36.24
C VAL A 189 -6.83 -6.07 -36.62
N ALA A 190 -7.86 -6.74 -36.10
CA ALA A 190 -8.22 -8.11 -36.43
C ALA A 190 -8.33 -8.40 -37.95
N PRO A 191 -9.02 -7.58 -38.77
CA PRO A 191 -9.05 -7.81 -40.22
C PRO A 191 -7.68 -7.63 -40.89
N GLN A 192 -6.81 -6.77 -40.35
CA GLN A 192 -5.44 -6.56 -40.85
C GLN A 192 -4.56 -7.80 -40.55
N LEU A 193 -4.72 -8.38 -39.36
CA LEU A 193 -4.05 -9.61 -38.96
C LEU A 193 -4.51 -10.81 -39.79
N SER A 194 -5.81 -10.99 -40.00
CA SER A 194 -6.36 -12.03 -40.88
C SER A 194 -5.83 -11.91 -42.31
N SER A 195 -5.73 -10.68 -42.82
CA SER A 195 -5.15 -10.40 -44.15
C SER A 195 -3.66 -10.72 -44.20
N SER A 196 -2.91 -10.41 -43.13
CA SER A 196 -1.48 -10.74 -43.02
C SER A 196 -1.22 -12.23 -42.86
N MET A 197 -2.12 -12.99 -42.21
CA MET A 197 -2.05 -14.44 -42.08
C MET A 197 -2.38 -15.13 -43.41
N ALA A 198 -3.38 -14.63 -44.15
CA ALA A 198 -3.69 -15.10 -45.50
C ALA A 198 -2.50 -14.86 -46.46
N ALA A 199 -1.87 -13.68 -46.41
CA ALA A 199 -0.67 -13.38 -47.19
C ALA A 199 0.55 -14.24 -46.78
N ARG A 200 0.59 -14.73 -45.54
CA ARG A 200 1.65 -15.61 -45.03
C ARG A 200 1.39 -17.10 -45.33
N ALA A 201 0.15 -17.48 -45.59
CA ALA A 201 -0.24 -18.82 -46.03
C ALA A 201 0.13 -19.10 -47.50
N GLU A 202 0.41 -18.06 -48.30
CA GLU A 202 0.96 -18.19 -49.65
C GLU A 202 2.50 -18.18 -49.69
N SER A 203 3.16 -18.03 -48.53
CA SER A 203 4.60 -18.25 -48.39
C SER A 203 4.88 -19.71 -48.04
N PRO A 204 5.91 -20.35 -48.62
CA PRO A 204 6.17 -21.76 -48.36
C PRO A 204 6.44 -21.98 -46.87
N ALA A 205 5.63 -22.84 -46.26
CA ALA A 205 5.69 -23.17 -44.83
C ALA A 205 7.05 -23.79 -44.47
N THR A 206 7.89 -23.03 -43.77
CA THR A 206 8.93 -23.63 -42.91
C THR A 206 8.24 -24.39 -41.77
N PRO A 207 8.57 -25.66 -41.50
CA PRO A 207 7.91 -26.46 -40.48
C PRO A 207 8.04 -25.80 -39.11
N ALA A 208 6.93 -25.73 -38.37
CA ALA A 208 6.90 -25.27 -36.99
C ALA A 208 7.84 -26.17 -36.16
N VAL A 209 8.98 -25.61 -35.75
CA VAL A 209 9.92 -26.29 -34.85
C VAL A 209 9.26 -26.32 -33.48
N THR A 210 8.82 -27.50 -33.04
CA THR A 210 8.39 -27.73 -31.66
C THR A 210 9.55 -27.38 -30.75
N LEU A 211 9.37 -26.32 -29.96
CA LEU A 211 10.41 -25.73 -29.12
C LEU A 211 10.53 -26.53 -27.81
N GLU A 212 10.84 -27.81 -27.91
CA GLU A 212 10.97 -28.74 -26.78
C GLU A 212 12.44 -28.82 -26.32
N GLY A 213 12.64 -28.91 -25.00
CA GLY A 213 13.95 -29.05 -24.38
C GLY A 213 13.94 -30.02 -23.21
N GLN A 214 15.05 -30.09 -22.49
CA GLN A 214 15.21 -30.86 -21.27
C GLN A 214 15.90 -30.04 -20.18
N VAL A 215 15.61 -30.36 -18.93
CA VAL A 215 16.39 -29.89 -17.78
C VAL A 215 17.80 -30.49 -17.86
N ALA A 216 18.79 -29.64 -18.13
CA ALA A 216 20.19 -30.02 -18.28
C ALA A 216 20.93 -30.07 -16.93
N ALA A 217 20.58 -29.18 -16.00
CA ALA A 217 21.23 -29.11 -14.70
C ALA A 217 20.35 -28.38 -13.68
N LEU A 218 20.60 -28.66 -12.40
CA LEU A 218 20.07 -27.91 -11.26
C LEU A 218 21.25 -27.26 -10.56
N LEU A 219 21.25 -25.93 -10.50
CA LEU A 219 22.34 -25.17 -9.87
C LEU A 219 22.14 -25.12 -8.35
N PRO A 220 23.22 -25.02 -7.56
CA PRO A 220 23.13 -24.90 -6.09
C PRO A 220 22.35 -23.66 -5.61
N ASP A 221 22.21 -22.65 -6.46
CA ASP A 221 21.44 -21.42 -6.20
C ASP A 221 19.93 -21.58 -6.50
N GLY A 222 19.49 -22.78 -6.88
CA GLY A 222 18.09 -23.11 -7.15
C GLY A 222 17.63 -22.84 -8.59
N ARG A 223 18.52 -22.37 -9.49
CA ARG A 223 18.18 -22.20 -10.90
C ARG A 223 18.12 -23.54 -11.65
N VAL A 224 17.14 -23.66 -12.54
CA VAL A 224 16.95 -24.79 -13.45
C VAL A 224 17.54 -24.41 -14.80
N VAL A 225 18.51 -25.18 -15.30
CA VAL A 225 19.10 -24.97 -16.62
C VAL A 225 18.39 -25.85 -17.63
N ILE A 226 17.94 -25.30 -18.75
CA ILE A 226 17.38 -26.05 -19.87
C ILE A 226 18.33 -26.03 -21.07
N ASN A 227 18.38 -27.12 -21.82
CA ASN A 227 19.29 -27.31 -22.97
C ASN A 227 18.85 -26.60 -24.26
N ILE A 228 17.98 -25.61 -24.15
CA ILE A 228 17.51 -24.75 -25.23
C ILE A 228 17.71 -23.28 -24.84
N GLY A 229 18.07 -22.45 -25.83
CA GLY A 229 18.47 -21.06 -25.62
C GLY A 229 18.02 -20.15 -26.75
N THR A 230 18.70 -19.03 -26.98
CA THR A 230 18.34 -18.07 -28.03
C THR A 230 18.35 -18.68 -29.44
N ASN A 231 19.22 -19.66 -29.71
CA ASN A 231 19.25 -20.38 -31.00
C ASN A 231 17.98 -21.19 -31.27
N ALA A 232 17.31 -21.64 -30.21
CA ALA A 232 16.04 -22.33 -30.31
C ALA A 232 14.86 -21.34 -30.35
N GLY A 233 15.08 -20.08 -29.98
CA GLY A 233 14.04 -19.03 -29.91
C GLY A 233 13.60 -18.66 -28.50
N VAL A 234 14.24 -19.19 -27.45
CA VAL A 234 13.94 -18.88 -26.05
C VAL A 234 14.27 -17.42 -25.73
N ARG A 235 13.39 -16.75 -24.98
CA ARG A 235 13.55 -15.38 -24.51
C ARG A 235 13.42 -15.30 -22.99
N LYS A 236 14.00 -14.25 -22.42
CA LYS A 236 13.81 -13.93 -21.01
C LYS A 236 12.34 -13.57 -20.77
N GLY A 237 11.75 -14.17 -19.75
CA GLY A 237 10.32 -14.05 -19.43
C GLY A 237 9.45 -15.16 -20.01
N ASP A 238 9.99 -16.04 -20.85
CA ASP A 238 9.25 -17.20 -21.35
C ASP A 238 8.94 -18.18 -20.22
N PHE A 239 7.76 -18.79 -20.28
CA PHE A 239 7.31 -19.81 -19.35
C PHE A 239 7.42 -21.20 -19.99
N PHE A 240 7.98 -22.15 -19.24
CA PHE A 240 8.13 -23.54 -19.65
C PHE A 240 7.51 -24.46 -18.62
N GLN A 241 6.63 -25.35 -19.07
CA GLN A 241 6.09 -26.43 -18.26
C GLN A 241 7.09 -27.58 -18.22
N VAL A 242 7.38 -28.07 -17.03
CA VAL A 242 8.17 -29.29 -16.80
C VAL A 242 7.19 -30.46 -16.74
N LEU A 243 7.33 -31.40 -17.68
CA LEU A 243 6.39 -32.49 -17.85
C LEU A 243 6.71 -33.66 -16.91
N ASP A 244 5.65 -34.35 -16.48
CA ASP A 244 5.76 -35.67 -15.89
C ASP A 244 5.62 -36.71 -17.00
N THR A 245 6.73 -37.38 -17.31
CA THR A 245 6.83 -38.24 -18.49
C THR A 245 7.26 -39.65 -18.13
N GLU A 246 6.64 -40.63 -18.76
CA GLU A 246 6.97 -42.05 -18.66
C GLU A 246 7.42 -42.59 -20.04
N ASN A 247 8.02 -43.78 -20.06
CA ASN A 247 8.44 -44.47 -21.30
C ASN A 247 9.28 -43.60 -22.26
N VAL A 248 10.23 -42.82 -21.74
CA VAL A 248 11.11 -41.97 -22.55
C VAL A 248 12.04 -42.83 -23.41
N ILE A 249 11.81 -42.83 -24.73
CA ILE A 249 12.64 -43.50 -25.72
C ILE A 249 13.68 -42.50 -26.21
N THR A 250 14.95 -42.80 -25.98
CA THR A 250 16.08 -41.96 -26.38
C THR A 250 16.94 -42.71 -27.39
N ASP A 251 17.41 -42.02 -28.43
CA ASP A 251 18.40 -42.56 -29.36
C ASP A 251 19.73 -42.79 -28.60
N PRO A 252 20.24 -44.03 -28.53
CA PRO A 252 21.47 -44.36 -27.79
C PRO A 252 22.74 -43.75 -28.39
N THR A 253 22.69 -43.31 -29.65
CA THR A 253 23.85 -42.74 -30.36
C THR A 253 23.90 -41.23 -30.22
N THR A 254 22.75 -40.56 -30.21
CA THR A 254 22.65 -39.09 -30.24
C THR A 254 22.15 -38.48 -28.93
N GLY A 255 21.58 -39.28 -28.03
CA GLY A 255 20.96 -38.79 -26.79
C GLY A 255 19.66 -38.00 -27.01
N LYS A 256 19.13 -37.97 -28.24
CA LYS A 256 17.89 -37.26 -28.56
C LYS A 256 16.67 -38.09 -28.16
N ILE A 257 15.70 -37.46 -27.51
CA ILE A 257 14.41 -38.10 -27.23
C ILE A 257 13.65 -38.31 -28.55
N LEU A 258 13.21 -39.53 -28.78
CA LEU A 258 12.42 -39.95 -29.93
C LEU A 258 10.91 -39.98 -29.61
N SER A 259 10.55 -40.40 -28.40
CA SER A 259 9.16 -40.49 -27.94
C SER A 259 9.09 -40.53 -26.41
N TYR A 260 7.97 -40.10 -25.85
CA TYR A 260 7.68 -40.15 -24.42
C TYR A 260 6.16 -40.10 -24.22
N ASP A 261 5.68 -40.67 -23.12
CA ASP A 261 4.28 -40.57 -22.71
C ASP A 261 4.14 -39.45 -21.68
N VAL A 262 3.18 -38.54 -21.87
CA VAL A 262 2.92 -37.45 -20.91
C VAL A 262 1.86 -37.90 -19.90
N ARG A 263 2.26 -38.05 -18.64
CA ARG A 263 1.37 -38.36 -17.52
C ARG A 263 0.73 -37.10 -16.92
N GLY A 264 1.44 -35.98 -16.98
CA GLY A 264 0.96 -34.69 -16.46
C GLY A 264 2.01 -33.59 -16.53
N VAL A 265 1.80 -32.52 -15.79
CA VAL A 265 2.75 -31.40 -15.63
C VAL A 265 3.22 -31.39 -14.18
N LYS A 266 4.54 -31.51 -13.96
CA LYS A 266 5.16 -31.43 -12.62
C LYS A 266 5.10 -30.01 -12.06
N GLY A 267 5.30 -29.02 -12.93
CA GLY A 267 5.28 -27.62 -12.56
C GLY A 267 5.78 -26.73 -13.70
N GLU A 268 6.08 -25.47 -13.39
CA GLU A 268 6.47 -24.48 -14.39
C GLU A 268 7.72 -23.71 -13.96
N ILE A 269 8.52 -23.31 -14.93
CA ILE A 269 9.70 -22.46 -14.77
C ILE A 269 9.56 -21.20 -15.64
N VAL A 270 10.04 -20.06 -15.12
CA VAL A 270 10.17 -18.82 -15.89
C VAL A 270 11.63 -18.54 -16.19
N ILE A 271 11.94 -18.21 -17.44
CA ILE A 271 13.32 -17.97 -17.89
C ILE A 271 13.81 -16.59 -17.44
N VAL A 272 14.91 -16.56 -16.69
CA VAL A 272 15.51 -15.35 -16.11
C VAL A 272 16.79 -14.90 -16.83
N GLU A 273 17.51 -15.82 -17.47
CA GLU A 273 18.72 -15.58 -18.25
C GLU A 273 18.73 -16.54 -19.45
N VAL A 274 19.12 -16.05 -20.63
CA VAL A 274 19.23 -16.87 -21.85
C VAL A 274 20.63 -16.71 -22.42
N ARG A 275 21.19 -17.83 -22.89
CA ARG A 275 22.42 -17.89 -23.68
C ARG A 275 22.13 -18.63 -24.99
N ASP A 276 23.13 -18.72 -25.86
CA ASP A 276 22.99 -19.30 -27.20
C ASP A 276 22.38 -20.71 -27.21
N ARG A 277 22.82 -21.57 -26.30
CA ARG A 277 22.44 -22.99 -26.26
C ARG A 277 21.71 -23.42 -24.98
N VAL A 278 21.63 -22.56 -23.98
CA VAL A 278 21.02 -22.87 -22.69
C VAL A 278 20.26 -21.68 -22.15
N ALA A 279 19.22 -21.95 -21.38
CA ALA A 279 18.50 -20.92 -20.64
C ALA A 279 18.41 -21.31 -19.16
N TYR A 280 18.36 -20.30 -18.31
CA TYR A 280 18.28 -20.44 -16.87
C TYR A 280 16.90 -19.97 -16.44
N GLY A 281 16.16 -20.84 -15.79
CA GLY A 281 14.86 -20.56 -15.23
C GLY A 281 14.81 -20.68 -13.72
N VAL A 282 13.79 -20.08 -13.14
CA VAL A 282 13.41 -20.26 -11.73
C VAL A 282 12.03 -20.90 -11.68
N LYS A 283 11.80 -21.78 -10.70
CA LYS A 283 10.51 -22.45 -10.51
C LYS A 283 9.44 -21.43 -10.10
N THR A 284 8.28 -21.47 -10.75
CA THR A 284 7.12 -20.63 -10.40
C THR A 284 6.15 -21.37 -9.48
N SER A 285 6.24 -22.71 -9.43
CA SER A 285 5.47 -23.57 -8.52
C SER A 285 6.36 -24.45 -7.65
N ASN A 286 5.80 -24.97 -6.56
CA ASN A 286 6.52 -25.87 -5.66
C ASN A 286 6.56 -27.29 -6.24
N PHE A 287 7.63 -27.59 -6.98
CA PHE A 287 7.92 -28.94 -7.48
C PHE A 287 9.42 -29.22 -7.47
N ALA A 288 9.77 -30.50 -7.63
CA ALA A 288 11.15 -30.97 -7.70
C ALA A 288 11.47 -31.39 -9.15
N PRO A 289 12.06 -30.50 -9.98
CA PRO A 289 12.56 -30.88 -11.29
C PRO A 289 13.70 -31.88 -11.15
N ILE A 290 13.79 -32.80 -12.11
CA ILE A 290 14.87 -33.78 -12.20
C ILE A 290 15.64 -33.50 -13.49
N VAL A 291 16.97 -33.67 -13.46
CA VAL A 291 17.79 -33.59 -14.68
C VAL A 291 17.31 -34.64 -15.67
N GLY A 292 17.02 -34.22 -16.90
CA GLY A 292 16.42 -35.03 -17.96
C GLY A 292 14.92 -34.81 -18.17
N ASP A 293 14.22 -34.14 -17.24
CA ASP A 293 12.80 -33.82 -17.41
C ASP A 293 12.57 -32.97 -18.66
N ILE A 294 11.51 -33.29 -19.40
CA ILE A 294 11.16 -32.62 -20.66
C ILE A 294 10.46 -31.30 -20.35
N VAL A 295 10.86 -30.25 -21.07
CA VAL A 295 10.27 -28.92 -20.97
C VAL A 295 9.64 -28.48 -22.29
N ARG A 296 8.47 -27.85 -22.20
CA ARG A 296 7.74 -27.31 -23.35
C ARG A 296 7.20 -25.91 -23.01
N PRO A 297 7.11 -24.97 -23.97
CA PRO A 297 6.50 -23.67 -23.73
C PRO A 297 5.11 -23.82 -23.13
N SER A 298 4.81 -23.04 -22.10
CA SER A 298 3.45 -22.86 -21.58
C SER A 298 2.66 -22.15 -22.69
N GLY A 299 1.67 -22.83 -23.25
CA GLY A 299 0.82 -22.29 -24.34
C GLY A 299 -0.15 -21.23 -23.85
#